data_AF-A0A7W1YNS6-F1
#
_entry.id   AF-A0A7W1YNS6-F1
#
_cell.length_a   1.000
_cell.length_b   1.000
_cell.length_c   1.000
_cell.angle_alpha   90.00
_cell.angle_beta   90.00
_cell.angle_gamma   90.00
#
_symmetry.space_group_name_H-M   'P 1'
#
loop_
_entity.id
_entity.type
_entity.pdbx_description
1 polymer ?
#
loop_
_entity_poly.entity_id
_entity_poly.type
_entity_poly.pdbx_seq_one_letter_code
_entity_poly.pdbx_strand_id
1 'polypeptide(L)'
;MDELFPITVGVVLGALVQLIRTPRLRVVALLVVSLLAGVLASYVSGELLLSWSFVVIDIAEVGVAAVATAGLAILWQRRSRQLR
;
A
#
# COMPACT_ATOMS: atom_id res chain seq x y z
N MET A 1 -15.34 -4.49 9.61
CA MET A 1 -14.61 -3.23 9.92
C MET A 1 -13.12 -3.42 9.66
N ASP A 2 -12.65 -4.67 9.62
CA ASP A 2 -11.25 -5.05 9.48
C ASP A 2 -10.68 -4.76 8.09
N GLU A 3 -11.50 -4.78 7.03
CA GLU A 3 -11.11 -4.41 5.65
C GLU A 3 -10.64 -2.94 5.50
N LEU A 4 -11.12 -2.04 6.38
CA LEU A 4 -10.69 -0.63 6.33
C LEU A 4 -9.24 -0.46 6.81
N PHE A 5 -8.76 -1.38 7.65
CA PHE A 5 -7.41 -1.35 8.19
C PHE A 5 -6.34 -1.55 7.09
N PRO A 6 -6.32 -2.66 6.32
CA PRO A 6 -5.36 -2.87 5.24
C PRO A 6 -5.45 -1.78 4.17
N ILE A 7 -6.65 -1.29 3.85
CA ILE A 7 -6.82 -0.17 2.91
C ILE A 7 -6.14 1.10 3.43
N THR A 8 -6.39 1.49 4.69
CA THR A 8 -5.81 2.71 5.29
C THR A 8 -4.28 2.60 5.34
N VAL A 9 -3.78 1.43 5.72
CA VAL A 9 -2.34 1.11 5.73
C VAL A 9 -1.76 1.24 4.32
N GLY A 10 -2.41 0.68 3.30
CA GLY A 10 -2.01 0.82 1.90
C GLY A 10 -1.96 2.27 1.43
N VAL A 11 -2.97 3.09 1.75
CA VAL A 11 -2.99 4.53 1.40
C VAL A 11 -1.79 5.26 1.99
N VAL A 12 -1.53 5.09 3.29
CA VAL A 12 -0.40 5.76 3.98
C VAL A 12 0.93 5.34 3.34
N LEU A 13 1.13 4.04 3.09
CA LEU A 13 2.38 3.53 2.53
C LEU A 13 2.57 3.95 1.06
N GLY A 14 1.50 4.00 0.27
CA GLY A 14 1.51 4.53 -1.10
C GLY A 14 1.88 6.01 -1.17
N ALA A 15 1.53 6.80 -0.15
CA ALA A 15 1.97 8.18 -0.01
C ALA A 15 3.43 8.27 0.46
N LEU A 16 3.82 7.51 1.49
CA LEU A 16 5.18 7.53 2.04
C LEU A 16 6.24 7.06 1.04
N VAL A 17 5.92 6.12 0.16
CA VAL A 17 6.86 5.67 -0.88
C VAL A 17 7.25 6.79 -1.84
N GLN A 18 6.49 7.89 -1.87
CA GLN A 18 6.82 9.06 -2.66
C GLN A 18 8.09 9.76 -2.17
N LEU A 19 8.48 9.54 -0.92
CA LEU A 19 9.74 10.03 -0.35
C LEU A 19 10.97 9.36 -0.98
N ILE A 20 10.80 8.18 -1.58
CA ILE A 20 11.86 7.49 -2.30
C ILE A 20 12.02 8.14 -3.69
N ARG A 21 13.21 8.70 -3.94
CA ARG A 21 13.56 9.37 -5.20
C ARG A 21 13.76 8.40 -6.37
N THR A 22 14.33 7.23 -6.10
CA THR A 22 14.68 6.26 -7.14
C THR A 22 13.45 5.43 -7.53
N PRO A 23 13.01 5.44 -8.81
CA PRO A 23 11.78 4.79 -9.22
C PRO A 23 11.82 3.27 -9.04
N ARG A 24 12.98 2.63 -9.29
CA ARG A 24 13.17 1.19 -9.06
C ARG A 24 13.02 0.83 -7.58
N LEU A 25 13.66 1.60 -6.71
CA LEU A 25 13.57 1.40 -5.26
C LEU A 25 12.16 1.65 -4.74
N ARG A 26 11.43 2.59 -5.35
CA ARG A 26 10.02 2.85 -5.04
C ARG A 26 9.13 1.64 -5.35
N VAL A 27 9.33 0.99 -6.50
CA VAL A 27 8.58 -0.23 -6.86
C VAL A 27 8.90 -1.38 -5.90
N VAL A 28 10.19 -1.59 -5.62
CA VAL A 28 10.61 -2.63 -4.66
C VAL A 28 10.04 -2.34 -3.27
N ALA A 29 10.08 -1.09 -2.81
CA ALA A 29 9.50 -0.69 -1.54
C ALA A 29 7.98 -0.92 -1.50
N LEU A 30 7.24 -0.57 -2.55
CA LEU A 30 5.81 -0.85 -2.63
C LEU A 30 5.51 -2.34 -2.48
N LEU A 31 6.26 -3.20 -3.19
CA LEU A 31 6.06 -4.65 -3.13
C LEU A 31 6.35 -5.20 -1.72
N VAL A 32 7.52 -4.87 -1.16
CA VAL A 32 7.95 -5.35 0.16
C VAL A 32 6.99 -4.87 1.24
N VAL A 33 6.64 -3.59 1.21
CA VAL A 33 5.78 -2.98 2.22
C VAL A 33 4.35 -3.52 2.12
N SER A 34 3.81 -3.75 0.93
CA SER A 34 2.47 -4.34 0.77
C SER A 34 2.41 -5.77 1.28
N LEU A 35 3.46 -6.56 1.01
CA LEU A 35 3.57 -7.93 1.51
C LEU A 35 3.62 -7.95 3.05
N LEU A 36 4.52 -7.17 3.65
CA LEU A 36 4.69 -7.14 5.10
C LEU A 36 3.44 -6.60 5.82
N ALA A 37 2.84 -5.54 5.29
CA ALA A 37 1.67 -4.92 5.89
C ALA A 37 0.41 -5.78 5.75
N GLY A 38 0.21 -6.49 4.62
CA GLY A 38 -0.92 -7.40 4.47
C GLY A 38 -0.83 -8.60 5.42
N VAL A 39 0.36 -9.19 5.59
CA VAL A 39 0.58 -10.25 6.57
C VAL A 39 0.34 -9.74 7.99
N LEU A 40 0.84 -8.55 8.32
CA LEU A 40 0.67 -7.96 9.64
C LEU A 40 -0.79 -7.60 9.92
N ALA A 41 -1.54 -7.10 8.93
CA ALA A 41 -2.96 -6.82 9.05
C ALA A 41 -3.72 -8.09 9.40
N SER A 42 -3.54 -9.17 8.63
CA SER A 42 -4.23 -10.44 8.86
C SER A 42 -3.89 -11.06 10.22
N TYR A 43 -2.64 -10.89 10.68
CA TYR A 43 -2.21 -11.30 12.02
C TYR A 43 -2.89 -10.49 13.14
N VAL A 44 -2.94 -9.15 13.00
CA VAL A 44 -3.53 -8.25 13.99
C VAL A 44 -5.05 -8.43 14.09
N SER A 45 -5.72 -8.65 12.96
CA SER A 45 -7.16 -8.93 12.91
C SER A 45 -7.53 -10.31 13.47
N GLY A 46 -6.56 -11.18 13.71
CA GLY A 46 -6.77 -12.56 14.15
C GLY A 46 -7.31 -13.49 13.06
N GLU A 47 -7.50 -12.98 11.84
CA GLU A 47 -8.04 -13.70 10.69
C GLU A 47 -7.07 -14.76 10.16
N LEU A 48 -5.77 -14.59 10.43
CA LEU A 48 -4.74 -15.58 10.14
C LEU A 48 -5.02 -16.95 10.79
N LEU A 49 -5.75 -16.97 11.91
CA LEU A 49 -6.16 -18.19 12.60
C LEU A 49 -7.37 -18.87 11.94
N LEU A 50 -8.13 -18.14 11.14
CA LEU A 50 -9.31 -18.64 10.44
C LEU A 50 -8.94 -19.26 9.09
N SER A 51 -8.11 -18.57 8.29
CA SER A 51 -7.69 -19.07 6.99
C SER A 51 -6.52 -18.28 6.41
N TRP A 52 -5.65 -18.98 5.67
CA TRP A 52 -4.60 -18.35 4.85
C TRP A 52 -5.13 -17.44 3.74
N SER A 53 -6.41 -17.59 3.35
CA SER A 53 -7.02 -16.72 2.34
C SER A 53 -7.07 -15.25 2.77
N PHE A 54 -7.24 -14.98 4.06
CA PHE A 54 -7.29 -13.60 4.58
C PHE A 54 -5.96 -12.88 4.38
N VAL A 55 -4.83 -13.58 4.53
CA VAL A 55 -3.50 -13.02 4.26
C VAL A 55 -3.38 -12.55 2.81
N VAL A 56 -3.86 -13.37 1.86
CA VAL A 56 -3.79 -13.04 0.44
C VAL A 56 -4.68 -11.85 0.10
N ILE A 57 -5.87 -11.80 0.70
CA ILE A 57 -6.82 -10.68 0.53
C ILE A 57 -6.21 -9.39 1.09
N ASP A 58 -5.68 -9.41 2.31
CA ASP A 58 -5.08 -8.23 2.95
C ASP A 58 -3.85 -7.71 2.18
N ILE A 59 -3.00 -8.60 1.68
CA ILE A 59 -1.87 -8.20 0.82
C ILE A 59 -2.38 -7.53 -0.46
N ALA A 60 -3.44 -8.07 -1.08
CA ALA A 60 -4.02 -7.50 -2.28
C ALA A 60 -4.65 -6.13 -2.00
N GLU A 61 -5.39 -5.97 -0.91
CA GLU A 61 -6.02 -4.72 -0.52
C GLU A 61 -4.99 -3.63 -0.23
N VAL A 62 -3.99 -3.93 0.61
CA VAL A 62 -2.87 -3.01 0.88
C VAL A 62 -2.18 -2.64 -0.43
N GLY A 63 -1.87 -3.62 -1.27
CA GLY A 63 -1.16 -3.42 -2.54
C GLY A 63 -1.93 -2.53 -3.50
N VAL A 64 -3.22 -2.79 -3.72
CA VAL A 64 -4.09 -1.99 -4.60
C VAL A 64 -4.20 -0.56 -4.08
N ALA A 65 -4.46 -0.38 -2.78
CA ALA A 65 -4.57 0.94 -2.18
C ALA A 65 -3.25 1.73 -2.27
N ALA A 66 -2.10 1.07 -2.03
CA ALA A 66 -0.79 1.69 -2.13
C ALA A 66 -0.42 2.09 -3.56
N VAL A 67 -0.69 1.22 -4.54
CA VAL A 67 -0.46 1.50 -5.96
C VAL A 67 -1.34 2.65 -6.45
N ALA A 68 -2.64 2.63 -6.12
CA ALA A 68 -3.57 3.69 -6.48
C ALA A 68 -3.13 5.04 -5.91
N THR A 69 -2.79 5.07 -4.62
CA THR A 69 -2.33 6.29 -3.94
C THR A 69 -1.01 6.78 -4.53
N ALA A 70 -0.06 5.88 -4.79
CA ALA A 70 1.22 6.23 -5.39
C ALA A 70 1.04 6.81 -6.81
N GLY A 71 0.14 6.24 -7.60
CA GLY A 71 -0.22 6.74 -8.93
C GLY A 71 -0.84 8.13 -8.88
N LEU A 72 -1.83 8.35 -8.00
CA LEU A 72 -2.45 9.65 -7.80
C LEU A 72 -1.44 10.70 -7.35
N ALA A 73 -0.54 10.36 -6.42
CA ALA A 73 0.51 11.27 -5.96
C ALA A 73 1.48 11.66 -7.08
N ILE A 74 1.85 10.71 -7.95
CA ILE A 74 2.69 10.99 -9.13
C ILE A 74 1.96 11.93 -10.10
N LEU A 75 0.69 11.66 -10.40
CA LEU A 75 -0.12 12.48 -11.30
C LEU A 75 -0.29 13.90 -10.75
N TRP A 76 -0.53 14.04 -9.44
CA TRP A 76 -0.59 15.33 -8.75
C TRP A 76 0.73 16.09 -8.89
N GLN A 77 1.86 15.46 -8.54
CA GLN A 77 3.18 16.08 -8.61
C GLN A 77 3.52 16.56 -10.03
N ARG A 78 3.13 15.81 -11.06
CA ARG A 78 3.29 16.21 -12.46
C ARG A 78 2.47 17.45 -12.80
N ARG A 79 1.18 17.47 -12.42
CA ARG A 79 0.29 18.63 -12.64
C ARG A 79 0.79 19.89 -11.92
N SER A 80 1.19 19.78 -10.65
CA SER A 80 1.68 20.94 -9.88
C SER A 80 2.97 21.54 -10.42
N ARG A 81 3.79 20.76 -11.13
CA ARG A 81 5.00 21.26 -11.82
C ARG A 81 4.70 21.97 -13.13
N GLN A 82 3.56 21.72 -13.76
CA GLN A 82 3.14 22.38 -15.01
C GLN A 82 2.44 23.73 -14.78
N LEU A 83 1.89 23.93 -13.57
CA LEU A 83 1.21 25.17 -13.15
C LEU A 83 2.16 26.20 -12.52
N ARG A 84 3.45 25.88 -12.40
CA ARG A 84 4.52 26.77 -11.91
C ARG A 84 5.44 27.11 -13.07
#